data_AF-A0A6G0JRK6-F1
#
_entry.id   AF-A0A6G0JRK6-F1
#
_cell.length_a   1.000
_cell.length_b   1.000
_cell.length_c   1.000
_cell.angle_alpha   90.00
_cell.angle_beta   90.00
_cell.angle_gamma   90.00
#
_symmetry.space_group_name_H-M   'P 1'
#
loop_
_entity.id
_entity.type
_entity.pdbx_description
1 polymer ?
#
loop_
_entity_poly.entity_id
_entity_poly.type
_entity_poly.pdbx_seq_one_letter_code
_entity_poly.pdbx_strand_id
1 'polypeptide(L)'
;MSANADMRQHLVQQTRLAVLNKAMTAHGLILPGSAFPVSRDDAGGPEFLLNLPLKSALSEFARRSRTSLPAFVELIRGQTEADYRQNKSLAPAVLKELCAGYKHLDQLQDIARVGVEVTLKATPPRQVNRPSNHGSAQDRVNVLRKNIRMEQDAWRCLVLDLDLLEQWPEIIISPFGVVNKGDDDASISGRTIHDLSFPEGSSINDIKDQTSITKPDYSHCDAVAVEILKVKREQPNATVKIMA
;
A
#
# COMPACT_ATOMS: atom_id res chain seq x y z
N MET A 1 20.89 12.27 -4.02
CA MET A 1 19.55 12.06 -3.43
C MET A 1 19.13 10.58 -3.38
N SER A 2 19.43 9.71 -4.36
CA SER A 2 19.02 8.28 -4.31
C SER A 2 19.67 7.48 -3.17
N ALA A 3 21.00 7.42 -3.09
CA ALA A 3 21.69 6.50 -2.17
C ALA A 3 21.29 6.68 -0.68
N ASN A 4 21.15 7.92 -0.20
CA ASN A 4 20.73 8.17 1.19
C ASN A 4 19.28 7.76 1.45
N ALA A 5 18.38 7.95 0.47
CA ALA A 5 16.99 7.51 0.58
C ALA A 5 16.91 5.98 0.57
N ASP A 6 17.68 5.33 -0.31
CA ASP A 6 17.76 3.87 -0.42
C ASP A 6 18.33 3.24 0.87
N MET A 7 19.42 3.79 1.41
CA MET A 7 19.99 3.36 2.69
C MET A 7 19.01 3.52 3.84
N ARG A 8 18.30 4.67 3.91
CA ARG A 8 17.29 4.91 4.95
C ARG A 8 16.13 3.93 4.83
N GLN A 9 15.63 3.69 3.62
CA GLN A 9 14.56 2.72 3.38
C GLN A 9 15.00 1.32 3.78
N HIS A 10 16.23 0.92 3.44
CA HIS A 10 16.79 -0.37 3.83
C HIS A 10 16.86 -0.52 5.36
N LEU A 11 17.39 0.49 6.05
CA LEU A 11 17.48 0.47 7.51
C LEU A 11 16.10 0.39 8.17
N VAL A 12 15.13 1.20 7.71
CA VAL A 12 13.74 1.15 8.19
C VAL A 12 13.15 -0.25 8.00
N GLN A 13 13.37 -0.86 6.83
CA GLN A 13 12.89 -2.20 6.55
C GLN A 13 13.54 -3.24 7.48
N GLN A 14 14.85 -3.18 7.69
CA GLN A 14 15.57 -4.08 8.60
C GLN A 14 15.06 -3.96 10.04
N THR A 15 14.93 -2.73 10.56
CA THR A 15 14.43 -2.49 11.91
C THR A 15 13.00 -3.03 12.07
N ARG A 16 12.12 -2.76 11.10
CA ARG A 16 10.75 -3.28 11.09
C ARG A 16 10.70 -4.80 11.12
N LEU A 17 11.48 -5.47 10.27
CA LEU A 17 11.54 -6.93 10.23
C LEU A 17 12.12 -7.53 11.50
N ALA A 18 13.11 -6.89 12.11
CA ALA A 18 13.68 -7.34 13.39
C ALA A 18 12.65 -7.27 14.53
N VAL A 19 11.89 -6.17 14.61
CA VAL A 19 10.82 -6.00 15.60
C VAL A 19 9.70 -7.02 15.38
N LEU A 20 9.25 -7.20 14.14
CA LEU A 20 8.24 -8.20 13.79
C LEU A 20 8.72 -9.62 14.14
N ASN A 21 9.96 -9.98 13.78
CA ASN A 21 10.51 -11.30 14.07
C ASN A 21 10.62 -11.55 15.58
N LYS A 22 11.02 -10.54 16.37
CA LYS A 22 11.02 -10.62 17.84
C LYS A 22 9.61 -10.86 18.38
N ALA A 23 8.62 -10.13 17.89
CA ALA A 23 7.22 -10.32 18.28
C ALA A 23 6.74 -11.74 17.93
N MET A 24 6.99 -12.23 16.71
CA MET A 24 6.63 -13.59 16.30
C MET A 24 7.31 -14.66 17.15
N THR A 25 8.59 -14.47 17.48
CA THR A 25 9.37 -15.40 18.31
C THR A 25 8.78 -15.52 19.72
N ALA A 26 8.26 -14.43 20.29
CA ALA A 26 7.57 -14.45 21.57
C ALA A 26 6.29 -15.32 21.56
N HIS A 27 5.75 -15.62 20.38
CA HIS A 27 4.62 -16.53 20.17
C HIS A 27 5.03 -17.88 19.56
N GLY A 28 6.33 -18.22 19.60
CA GLY A 28 6.86 -19.49 19.08
C GLY A 28 6.77 -19.62 17.56
N LEU A 29 6.87 -18.50 16.84
CA LEU A 29 6.83 -18.43 15.38
C LEU A 29 8.13 -17.82 14.85
N ILE A 30 8.47 -18.17 13.62
CA ILE A 30 9.65 -17.64 12.92
C ILE A 30 9.15 -16.88 11.69
N LEU A 31 9.66 -15.68 11.48
CA LEU A 31 9.37 -14.94 10.25
C LEU A 31 10.03 -15.66 9.06
N PRO A 32 9.27 -16.08 8.03
CA PRO A 32 9.84 -16.79 6.88
C PRO A 32 10.85 -15.94 6.12
N GLY A 33 11.89 -16.58 5.60
CA GLY A 33 12.86 -15.95 4.71
C GLY A 33 12.28 -15.59 3.34
N SER A 34 13.04 -14.83 2.54
CA SER A 34 12.62 -14.30 1.23
C SER A 34 12.65 -15.31 0.07
N ALA A 35 13.04 -16.56 0.30
CA ALA A 35 13.39 -17.52 -0.76
C ALA A 35 12.19 -18.27 -1.41
N PHE A 36 10.97 -17.77 -1.31
CA PHE A 36 9.80 -18.47 -1.86
C PHE A 36 9.63 -18.19 -3.37
N PRO A 37 9.46 -19.23 -4.23
CA PRO A 37 9.31 -19.05 -5.68
C PRO A 37 8.19 -18.07 -6.06
N VAL A 38 8.46 -17.18 -7.02
CA VAL A 38 7.47 -16.20 -7.54
C VAL A 38 6.50 -16.84 -8.52
N SER A 39 6.96 -17.84 -9.26
CA SER A 39 6.17 -18.61 -10.21
C SER A 39 6.70 -20.04 -10.32
N ARG A 40 5.93 -20.89 -10.98
CA ARG A 40 6.34 -22.21 -11.46
C ARG A 40 5.92 -22.37 -12.92
N ASP A 41 6.64 -23.20 -13.66
CA ASP A 41 6.28 -23.51 -15.03
C ASP A 41 5.11 -24.50 -15.06
N ASP A 42 4.11 -24.21 -15.88
CA ASP A 42 2.97 -25.07 -16.17
C ASP A 42 2.78 -25.19 -17.70
N ALA A 43 2.02 -26.19 -18.15
CA ALA A 43 1.82 -26.48 -19.57
C ALA A 43 1.22 -25.30 -20.36
N GLY A 44 0.52 -24.38 -19.68
CA GLY A 44 -0.08 -23.17 -20.25
C GLY A 44 0.74 -21.88 -20.07
N GLY A 45 1.97 -21.95 -19.56
CA GLY A 45 2.82 -20.80 -19.24
C GLY A 45 3.08 -20.65 -17.73
N PRO A 46 3.70 -19.55 -17.28
CA PRO A 46 4.06 -19.39 -15.87
C PRO A 46 2.83 -19.22 -14.98
N GLU A 47 2.68 -20.11 -14.00
CA GLU A 47 1.73 -19.92 -12.92
C GLU A 47 2.40 -19.11 -11.81
N PHE A 48 1.90 -17.91 -11.53
CA PHE A 48 2.41 -17.08 -10.44
C PHE A 48 1.96 -17.65 -9.09
N LEU A 49 2.71 -17.36 -8.03
CA LEU A 49 2.47 -17.89 -6.69
C LEU A 49 2.50 -16.77 -5.64
N LEU A 50 1.52 -16.79 -4.73
CA LEU A 50 1.57 -15.97 -3.51
C LEU A 50 2.67 -16.51 -2.58
N ASN A 51 3.24 -15.66 -1.74
CA ASN A 51 4.16 -16.09 -0.70
C ASN A 51 3.36 -16.76 0.43
N LEU A 52 3.08 -18.06 0.25
CA LEU A 52 2.28 -18.86 1.18
C LEU A 52 2.94 -19.02 2.55
N PRO A 53 4.26 -19.24 2.68
CA PRO A 53 4.91 -19.27 3.99
C PRO A 53 4.69 -17.97 4.77
N LEU A 54 4.88 -16.81 4.13
CA LEU A 54 4.66 -15.51 4.77
C LEU A 54 3.21 -15.33 5.19
N LYS A 55 2.26 -15.66 4.30
CA LYS A 55 0.82 -15.66 4.61
C LYS A 55 0.51 -16.50 5.84
N SER A 56 0.98 -17.75 5.87
CA SER A 56 0.70 -18.69 6.96
C SER A 56 1.29 -18.21 8.28
N ALA A 57 2.54 -17.75 8.27
CA ALA A 57 3.22 -17.29 9.48
C ALA A 57 2.58 -16.02 10.07
N LEU A 58 2.20 -15.06 9.23
CA LEU A 58 1.50 -13.85 9.66
C LEU A 58 0.08 -14.13 10.15
N SER A 59 -0.64 -15.05 9.50
CA SER A 59 -1.98 -15.44 9.91
C SER A 59 -1.95 -16.18 11.25
N GLU A 60 -1.01 -17.10 11.42
CA GLU A 60 -0.81 -17.80 12.69
C GLU A 60 -0.39 -16.86 13.81
N PHE A 61 0.47 -15.87 13.51
CA PHE A 61 0.83 -14.83 14.47
C PHE A 61 -0.38 -13.99 14.89
N ALA A 62 -1.25 -13.60 13.96
CA ALA A 62 -2.49 -12.90 14.27
C ALA A 62 -3.39 -13.72 15.22
N ARG A 63 -3.58 -15.02 14.94
CA ARG A 63 -4.37 -15.93 15.78
C ARG A 63 -3.79 -16.08 17.19
N ARG A 64 -2.48 -16.34 17.30
CA ARG A 64 -1.80 -16.58 18.58
C ARG A 64 -1.71 -15.34 19.45
N SER A 65 -1.44 -14.20 18.82
CA SER A 65 -1.30 -12.93 19.55
C SER A 65 -2.63 -12.33 19.96
N ARG A 66 -3.72 -12.67 19.25
CA ARG A 66 -5.07 -12.10 19.45
C ARG A 66 -5.06 -10.57 19.47
N THR A 67 -4.12 -9.97 18.75
CA THR A 67 -4.00 -8.52 18.66
C THR A 67 -5.20 -7.94 17.90
N SER A 68 -5.58 -6.72 18.27
CA SER A 68 -6.54 -5.94 17.50
C SER A 68 -5.97 -5.62 16.12
N LEU A 69 -6.84 -5.39 15.13
CA LEU A 69 -6.39 -5.02 13.79
C LEU A 69 -5.46 -3.80 13.77
N PRO A 70 -5.71 -2.71 14.53
CA PRO A 70 -4.79 -1.57 14.60
C PRO A 70 -3.40 -1.96 15.11
N ALA A 71 -3.32 -2.68 16.24
CA ALA A 71 -2.04 -3.09 16.83
C ALA A 71 -1.25 -4.02 15.88
N PHE A 72 -1.94 -4.92 15.20
CA PHE A 72 -1.34 -5.80 14.20
C PHE A 72 -0.77 -4.97 13.03
N VAL A 73 -1.56 -4.06 12.46
CA VAL A 73 -1.13 -3.20 11.33
C VAL A 73 0.00 -2.25 11.74
N GLU A 74 -0.04 -1.70 12.95
CA GLU A 74 1.03 -0.87 13.54
C GLU A 74 2.36 -1.61 13.59
N LEU A 75 2.35 -2.84 14.11
CA LEU A 75 3.53 -3.69 14.16
C LEU A 75 4.08 -3.97 12.75
N ILE A 76 3.20 -4.32 11.81
CA ILE A 76 3.59 -4.58 10.41
C ILE A 76 4.18 -3.35 9.75
N ARG A 77 3.67 -2.15 10.04
CA ARG A 77 4.19 -0.88 9.50
C ARG A 77 5.46 -0.41 10.20
N GLY A 78 5.80 -0.99 11.36
CA GLY A 78 6.90 -0.52 12.20
C GLY A 78 6.58 0.81 12.87
N GLN A 79 5.33 1.03 13.26
CA GLN A 79 4.94 2.18 14.08
C GLN A 79 5.41 1.94 15.51
N THR A 80 6.04 2.94 16.11
CA THR A 80 6.56 2.91 17.48
C THR A 80 6.16 4.19 18.19
N GLU A 81 6.26 4.23 19.52
CA GLU A 81 6.02 5.45 20.29
C GLU A 81 6.95 6.61 19.87
N ALA A 82 8.20 6.29 19.50
CA ALA A 82 9.18 7.27 19.05
C ALA A 82 8.94 7.76 17.61
N ASP A 83 8.33 6.93 16.77
CA ASP A 83 7.98 7.26 15.40
C ASP A 83 6.69 6.55 15.02
N TYR A 84 5.57 7.24 15.16
CA TYR A 84 4.24 6.71 14.85
C TYR A 84 3.82 6.92 13.39
N ARG A 85 4.70 7.43 12.52
CA ARG A 85 4.32 7.71 11.12
C ARG A 85 3.99 6.43 10.37
N GLN A 86 2.86 6.39 9.67
CA GLN A 86 2.49 5.24 8.84
C GLN A 86 3.45 5.01 7.67
N ASN A 87 3.87 6.10 7.01
CA ASN A 87 4.82 6.07 5.90
C ASN A 87 6.17 6.65 6.34
N LYS A 88 7.14 5.77 6.60
CA LYS A 88 8.47 6.14 7.09
C LYS A 88 9.32 6.93 6.08
N SER A 89 8.96 6.84 4.79
CA SER A 89 9.61 7.56 3.70
C SER A 89 9.22 9.03 3.67
N LEU A 90 8.01 9.40 4.15
CA LEU A 90 7.58 10.79 4.21
C LEU A 90 8.16 11.48 5.45
N ALA A 91 9.11 12.40 5.25
CA ALA A 91 9.75 13.14 6.33
C ALA A 91 9.17 14.57 6.43
N PRO A 92 8.41 14.91 7.49
CA PRO A 92 7.78 16.24 7.62
C PRO A 92 8.77 17.41 7.53
N ALA A 93 9.99 17.24 8.07
CA ALA A 93 11.05 18.25 7.99
C ALA A 93 11.52 18.48 6.55
N VAL A 94 11.69 17.42 5.77
CA VAL A 94 12.08 17.52 4.35
C VAL A 94 10.96 18.17 3.54
N LEU A 95 9.70 17.82 3.81
CA LEU A 95 8.55 18.43 3.16
C LEU A 95 8.45 19.92 3.50
N LYS A 96 8.77 20.32 4.74
CA LYS A 96 8.82 21.73 5.14
C LYS A 96 9.76 22.55 4.26
N GLU A 97 10.94 22.01 3.99
CA GLU A 97 11.98 22.69 3.23
C GLU A 97 11.69 22.66 1.73
N LEU A 98 11.39 21.48 1.17
CA LEU A 98 11.22 21.31 -0.27
C LEU A 98 9.90 21.86 -0.80
N CYS A 99 8.85 21.89 0.02
CA CYS A 99 7.54 22.38 -0.36
C CYS A 99 7.24 23.74 0.29
N ALA A 100 8.28 24.52 0.63
CA ALA A 100 8.12 25.87 1.16
C ALA A 100 7.32 26.75 0.18
N GLY A 101 6.28 27.42 0.69
CA GLY A 101 5.36 28.22 -0.12
C GLY A 101 4.25 27.43 -0.83
N TYR A 102 4.22 26.09 -0.71
CA TYR A 102 3.08 25.32 -1.17
C TYR A 102 1.86 25.59 -0.30
N LYS A 103 0.75 25.99 -0.92
CA LYS A 103 -0.48 26.37 -0.22
C LYS A 103 -1.08 25.29 0.69
N HIS A 104 -0.75 24.02 0.45
CA HIS A 104 -1.22 22.89 1.27
C HIS A 104 -0.07 22.20 2.02
N LEU A 105 1.00 22.93 2.34
CA LEU A 105 2.15 22.39 3.05
C LEU A 105 1.75 21.79 4.40
N ASP A 106 0.90 22.47 5.16
CA ASP A 106 0.46 22.00 6.48
C ASP A 106 -0.25 20.65 6.38
N GLN A 107 -1.19 20.51 5.43
CA GLN A 107 -1.89 19.24 5.19
C GLN A 107 -0.93 18.14 4.72
N LEU A 108 0.06 18.47 3.88
CA LEU A 108 1.07 17.52 3.44
C LEU A 108 1.95 17.04 4.61
N GLN A 109 2.27 17.94 5.54
CA GLN A 109 2.98 17.57 6.77
C GLN A 109 2.11 16.73 7.72
N ASP A 110 0.81 17.01 7.82
CA ASP A 110 -0.12 16.19 8.60
C ASP A 110 -0.21 14.77 8.02
N ILE A 111 -0.36 14.63 6.70
CA ILE A 111 -0.34 13.33 6.03
C ILE A 111 0.97 12.58 6.32
N ALA A 112 2.11 13.28 6.31
CA ALA A 112 3.40 12.67 6.64
C ALA A 112 3.54 12.28 8.11
N ARG A 113 2.83 12.96 9.03
CA ARG A 113 2.85 12.70 10.48
C ARG A 113 1.92 11.55 10.86
N VAL A 114 0.65 11.62 10.46
CA VAL A 114 -0.40 10.72 10.96
C VAL A 114 -0.96 9.78 9.89
N GLY A 115 -0.61 9.99 8.62
CA GLY A 115 -1.19 9.28 7.48
C GLY A 115 -2.38 10.01 6.89
N VAL A 116 -3.02 9.40 5.89
CA VAL A 116 -4.25 9.93 5.31
C VAL A 116 -5.42 9.54 6.20
N GLU A 117 -6.04 10.52 6.83
CA GLU A 117 -7.29 10.34 7.57
C GLU A 117 -8.46 10.71 6.66
N VAL A 118 -9.45 9.83 6.59
CA VAL A 118 -10.68 10.06 5.84
C VAL A 118 -11.84 10.09 6.81
N THR A 119 -12.67 11.12 6.70
CA THR A 119 -13.93 11.18 7.45
C THR A 119 -14.97 10.36 6.70
N LEU A 120 -15.67 9.48 7.42
CA LEU A 120 -16.80 8.74 6.88
C LEU A 120 -18.09 9.37 7.42
N LYS A 121 -19.07 9.58 6.55
CA LYS A 121 -20.41 10.10 6.88
C LYS A 121 -21.23 9.12 7.72
N ALA A 122 -20.87 7.84 7.66
CA ALA A 122 -21.50 6.76 8.42
C ALA A 122 -20.47 5.66 8.70
N THR A 123 -20.71 4.89 9.76
CA THR A 123 -19.94 3.67 10.03
C THR A 123 -20.24 2.64 8.94
N PRO A 124 -19.22 2.05 8.28
CA PRO A 124 -19.45 0.98 7.31
C PRO A 124 -20.20 -0.18 7.98
N PRO A 125 -21.24 -0.74 7.34
CA PRO A 125 -21.97 -1.86 7.92
C PRO A 125 -21.07 -3.10 8.00
N ARG A 126 -21.23 -3.90 9.07
CA ARG A 126 -20.56 -5.20 9.18
C ARG A 126 -21.03 -6.10 8.02
N GLN A 127 -20.09 -6.56 7.22
CA GLN A 127 -20.39 -7.41 6.07
C GLN A 127 -20.64 -8.85 6.51
N VAL A 128 -21.88 -9.32 6.34
CA VAL A 128 -22.25 -10.74 6.52
C VAL A 128 -21.99 -11.51 5.23
N ASN A 129 -22.24 -10.87 4.08
CA ASN A 129 -21.97 -11.41 2.75
C ASN A 129 -20.79 -10.68 2.11
N ARG A 130 -19.86 -11.44 1.56
CA ARG A 130 -18.66 -10.91 0.92
C ARG A 130 -18.92 -10.77 -0.58
N PRO A 131 -18.62 -9.61 -1.20
CA PRO A 131 -18.80 -9.47 -2.64
C PRO A 131 -17.85 -10.42 -3.38
N SER A 132 -18.34 -11.03 -4.45
CA SER A 132 -17.47 -11.75 -5.38
C SER A 132 -16.59 -10.76 -6.13
N ASN A 133 -15.37 -11.18 -6.48
CA ASN A 133 -14.56 -10.44 -7.46
C ASN A 133 -15.33 -10.28 -8.78
N HIS A 134 -15.01 -9.20 -9.50
CA HIS A 134 -15.51 -8.97 -10.86
C HIS A 134 -15.06 -10.08 -11.79
N GLY A 135 -15.83 -10.39 -12.83
CA GLY A 135 -15.51 -11.44 -13.81
C GLY A 135 -14.10 -11.27 -14.39
N SER A 136 -13.69 -10.04 -14.67
CA SER A 136 -12.35 -9.72 -15.18
C SER A 136 -11.20 -10.18 -14.26
N ALA A 137 -11.39 -10.20 -12.94
CA ALA A 137 -10.41 -10.71 -11.99
C ALA A 137 -10.49 -12.24 -11.84
N GLN A 138 -11.69 -12.82 -11.95
CA GLN A 138 -11.88 -14.27 -11.93
C GLN A 138 -11.22 -14.93 -13.15
N ASP A 139 -11.50 -14.39 -14.35
CA ASP A 139 -10.96 -14.88 -15.62
C ASP A 139 -9.44 -14.73 -15.70
N ARG A 140 -8.88 -13.77 -14.95
CA ARG A 140 -7.45 -13.40 -14.99
C ARG A 140 -6.77 -13.58 -13.63
N VAL A 141 -7.16 -14.61 -12.89
CA VAL A 141 -6.66 -14.89 -11.54
C VAL A 141 -5.13 -14.99 -11.47
N ASN A 142 -4.48 -15.49 -12.53
CA ASN A 142 -3.02 -15.59 -12.58
C ASN A 142 -2.34 -14.20 -12.58
N VAL A 143 -2.90 -13.24 -13.33
CA VAL A 143 -2.44 -11.83 -13.34
C VAL A 143 -2.73 -11.15 -12.01
N LEU A 144 -3.92 -11.37 -11.43
CA LEU A 144 -4.25 -10.87 -10.10
C LEU A 144 -3.23 -11.36 -9.07
N ARG A 145 -2.93 -12.66 -9.08
CA ARG A 145 -1.99 -13.30 -8.16
C ARG A 145 -0.56 -12.77 -8.32
N LYS A 146 -0.10 -12.58 -9.57
CA LYS A 146 1.17 -11.92 -9.88
C LYS A 146 1.27 -10.54 -9.23
N ASN A 147 0.26 -9.71 -9.44
CA ASN A 147 0.23 -8.36 -8.92
C ASN A 147 0.18 -8.34 -7.38
N ILE A 148 -0.67 -9.16 -6.76
CA ILE A 148 -0.73 -9.30 -5.30
C ILE A 148 0.61 -9.81 -4.74
N ARG A 149 1.27 -10.76 -5.42
CA ARG A 149 2.60 -11.22 -5.01
C ARG A 149 3.63 -10.10 -5.02
N MET A 150 3.63 -9.24 -6.03
CA MET A 150 4.52 -8.07 -6.08
C MET A 150 4.26 -7.11 -4.91
N GLU A 151 2.99 -6.82 -4.60
CA GLU A 151 2.61 -5.97 -3.46
C GLU A 151 2.94 -6.61 -2.11
N GLN A 152 2.81 -7.93 -2.00
CA GLN A 152 3.15 -8.71 -0.82
C GLN A 152 4.65 -8.68 -0.54
N ASP A 153 5.50 -8.95 -1.53
CA ASP A 153 6.96 -8.93 -1.38
C ASP A 153 7.49 -7.52 -1.08
N ALA A 154 6.79 -6.49 -1.57
CA ALA A 154 7.06 -5.09 -1.25
C ALA A 154 6.51 -4.64 0.12
N TRP A 155 5.83 -5.51 0.87
CA TRP A 155 5.16 -5.18 2.14
C TRP A 155 4.15 -4.02 2.01
N ARG A 156 3.52 -3.88 0.85
CA ARG A 156 2.47 -2.89 0.58
C ARG A 156 1.07 -3.44 0.80
N CYS A 157 0.90 -4.76 0.73
CA CYS A 157 -0.31 -5.44 1.16
C CYS A 157 0.02 -6.69 2.00
N LEU A 158 -0.97 -7.16 2.75
CA LEU A 158 -0.90 -8.42 3.48
C LEU A 158 -1.82 -9.44 2.81
N VAL A 159 -1.33 -10.66 2.70
CA VAL A 159 -2.13 -11.82 2.30
C VAL A 159 -2.28 -12.67 3.56
N LEU A 160 -3.52 -12.82 4.03
CA LEU A 160 -3.84 -13.52 5.27
C LEU A 160 -4.93 -14.57 5.05
N ASP A 161 -5.11 -15.45 6.02
CA ASP A 161 -6.19 -16.42 6.01
C ASP A 161 -7.56 -15.78 6.25
N LEU A 162 -8.57 -16.37 5.61
CA LEU A 162 -9.93 -15.83 5.54
C LEU A 162 -10.67 -15.87 6.89
N ASP A 163 -10.31 -16.81 7.77
CA ASP A 163 -10.89 -16.99 9.10
C ASP A 163 -10.54 -15.84 10.07
N LEU A 164 -9.48 -15.06 9.79
CA LEU A 164 -9.16 -13.87 10.59
C LEU A 164 -10.25 -12.80 10.55
N LEU A 165 -11.20 -12.88 9.62
CA LEU A 165 -12.39 -12.02 9.61
C LEU A 165 -13.32 -12.26 10.81
N GLU A 166 -13.21 -13.42 11.48
CA GLU A 166 -13.87 -13.66 12.76
C GLU A 166 -13.21 -12.88 13.90
N GLN A 167 -11.88 -12.73 13.84
CA GLN A 167 -11.10 -11.95 14.79
C GLN A 167 -11.20 -10.44 14.54
N TRP A 168 -11.30 -10.02 13.28
CA TRP A 168 -11.37 -8.63 12.86
C TRP A 168 -12.65 -8.35 12.04
N PRO A 169 -13.82 -8.32 12.71
CA PRO A 169 -15.10 -8.07 12.05
C PRO A 169 -15.23 -6.65 11.47
N GLU A 170 -14.32 -5.74 11.80
CA GLU A 170 -14.24 -4.38 11.28
C GLU A 170 -13.66 -4.28 9.85
N ILE A 171 -13.10 -5.36 9.30
CA ILE A 171 -12.57 -5.37 7.93
C ILE A 171 -13.72 -5.26 6.93
N ILE A 172 -13.60 -4.29 6.03
CA ILE A 172 -14.48 -4.11 4.87
C ILE A 172 -13.82 -4.68 3.62
N ILE A 173 -14.57 -5.50 2.90
CA ILE A 173 -14.16 -6.25 1.72
C ILE A 173 -14.80 -5.62 0.50
N SER A 174 -13.95 -5.29 -0.46
CA SER A 174 -14.31 -4.79 -1.78
C SER A 174 -13.78 -5.75 -2.86
N PRO A 175 -14.46 -5.88 -4.00
CA PRO A 175 -14.04 -6.81 -5.04
C PRO A 175 -12.79 -6.31 -5.77
N PHE A 176 -12.04 -7.26 -6.33
CA PHE A 176 -11.01 -6.96 -7.30
C PHE A 176 -11.55 -7.01 -8.72
N GLY A 177 -10.98 -6.17 -9.58
CA GLY A 177 -11.05 -6.26 -11.04
C GLY A 177 -9.65 -6.29 -11.66
N VAL A 178 -9.53 -6.78 -12.89
CA VAL A 178 -8.27 -6.72 -13.66
C VAL A 178 -8.53 -6.08 -15.02
N VAL A 179 -7.80 -5.02 -15.34
CA VAL A 179 -7.91 -4.31 -16.63
C VAL A 179 -6.62 -4.44 -17.45
N ASN A 180 -6.71 -4.23 -18.76
CA ASN A 180 -5.55 -4.30 -19.65
C ASN A 180 -4.52 -3.20 -19.33
N LYS A 181 -3.25 -3.55 -19.53
CA LYS A 181 -2.13 -2.64 -19.34
C LYS A 181 -1.52 -2.34 -20.72
N GLY A 182 -1.97 -1.27 -21.35
CA GLY A 182 -1.54 -0.92 -22.72
C GLY A 182 -1.83 -2.04 -23.70
N ASP A 183 -0.90 -2.27 -24.63
CA ASP A 183 -0.99 -3.30 -25.68
C ASP A 183 -0.33 -4.63 -25.28
N ASP A 184 0.03 -4.82 -24.00
CA ASP A 184 0.58 -6.08 -23.51
C ASP A 184 -0.44 -7.21 -23.62
N ASP A 185 0.04 -8.45 -23.74
CA ASP A 185 -0.81 -9.64 -23.69
C ASP A 185 -1.60 -9.71 -22.37
N ALA A 186 -2.93 -9.64 -22.49
CA ALA A 186 -3.86 -9.67 -21.38
C ALA A 186 -3.81 -10.97 -20.56
N SER A 187 -3.27 -12.06 -21.11
CA SER A 187 -3.10 -13.33 -20.39
C SER A 187 -2.04 -13.24 -19.28
N ILE A 188 -1.06 -12.33 -19.42
CA ILE A 188 0.11 -12.21 -18.51
C ILE A 188 0.32 -10.82 -17.92
N SER A 189 -0.36 -9.80 -18.44
CA SER A 189 -0.21 -8.40 -18.04
C SER A 189 -1.55 -7.69 -17.87
N GLY A 190 -1.75 -7.07 -16.71
CA GLY A 190 -2.95 -6.28 -16.40
C GLY A 190 -2.77 -5.50 -15.11
N ARG A 191 -3.61 -4.50 -14.89
CA ARG A 191 -3.66 -3.72 -13.64
C ARG A 191 -4.76 -4.28 -12.75
N THR A 192 -4.39 -4.66 -11.53
CA THR A 192 -5.36 -5.00 -10.49
C THR A 192 -5.99 -3.71 -9.96
N ILE A 193 -7.32 -3.69 -9.91
CA ILE A 193 -8.12 -2.61 -9.33
C ILE A 193 -8.80 -3.15 -8.08
N HIS A 194 -8.65 -2.43 -6.96
CA HIS A 194 -9.44 -2.65 -5.76
C HIS A 194 -10.65 -1.72 -5.82
N ASP A 195 -11.84 -2.28 -6.02
CA ASP A 195 -13.04 -1.50 -6.31
C ASP A 195 -13.71 -1.00 -5.03
N LEU A 196 -13.20 0.13 -4.53
CA LEU A 196 -13.73 0.83 -3.36
C LEU A 196 -15.06 1.54 -3.62
N SER A 197 -15.59 1.48 -4.85
CA SER A 197 -16.88 2.06 -5.24
C SER A 197 -18.00 1.02 -5.30
N PHE A 198 -17.71 -0.24 -4.94
CA PHE A 198 -18.71 -1.30 -4.88
C PHE A 198 -19.08 -1.67 -3.42
N PRO A 199 -20.35 -2.02 -3.14
CA PRO A 199 -21.52 -1.85 -4.02
C PRO A 199 -21.96 -0.39 -4.07
N GLU A 200 -22.58 0.00 -5.17
CA GLU A 200 -23.10 1.36 -5.35
C GLU A 200 -24.10 1.72 -4.23
N GLY A 201 -23.96 2.93 -3.68
CA GLY A 201 -24.81 3.50 -2.64
C GLY A 201 -24.38 3.15 -1.20
N SER A 202 -23.50 2.16 -1.01
CA SER A 202 -22.98 1.81 0.32
C SER A 202 -21.49 1.43 0.33
N SER A 203 -20.76 1.77 -0.73
CA SER A 203 -19.33 1.51 -0.82
C SER A 203 -18.54 2.44 0.11
N ILE A 204 -17.26 2.12 0.33
CA ILE A 204 -16.35 3.01 1.07
C ILE A 204 -16.29 4.40 0.43
N ASN A 205 -16.34 4.48 -0.90
CA ASN A 205 -16.34 5.77 -1.60
C ASN A 205 -17.66 6.54 -1.44
N ASP A 206 -18.81 5.86 -1.36
CA ASP A 206 -20.13 6.51 -1.17
C ASP A 206 -20.27 7.12 0.22
N ILE A 207 -19.81 6.40 1.25
CA ILE A 207 -19.90 6.85 2.64
C ILE A 207 -18.75 7.80 3.02
N LYS A 208 -17.76 8.01 2.15
CA LYS A 208 -16.67 8.96 2.39
C LYS A 208 -17.19 10.40 2.35
N ASP A 209 -16.79 11.21 3.32
CA ASP A 209 -17.05 12.63 3.28
C ASP A 209 -16.13 13.33 2.27
N GLN A 210 -16.64 13.51 1.06
CA GLN A 210 -15.94 14.21 -0.01
C GLN A 210 -15.66 15.69 0.34
N THR A 211 -16.36 16.27 1.32
CA THR A 211 -16.13 17.66 1.74
C THR A 211 -14.91 17.78 2.66
N SER A 212 -14.49 16.68 3.30
CA SER A 212 -13.30 16.63 4.16
C SER A 212 -11.99 16.50 3.37
N ILE A 213 -12.05 16.36 2.03
CA ILE A 213 -10.89 16.13 1.18
C ILE A 213 -10.52 17.42 0.47
N THR A 214 -9.28 17.87 0.66
CA THR A 214 -8.72 18.97 -0.11
C THR A 214 -8.71 18.60 -1.60
N LYS A 215 -9.49 19.33 -2.40
CA LYS A 215 -9.53 19.11 -3.84
C LYS A 215 -8.20 19.55 -4.46
N PRO A 216 -7.55 18.70 -5.27
CA PRO A 216 -6.35 19.09 -5.99
C PRO A 216 -6.72 20.16 -7.04
N ASP A 217 -5.85 21.15 -7.18
CA ASP A 217 -5.87 22.03 -8.34
C ASP A 217 -5.01 21.39 -9.44
N TYR A 218 -5.58 21.31 -10.64
CA TYR A 218 -4.86 20.80 -11.79
C TYR A 218 -4.33 21.97 -12.61
N SER A 219 -3.01 22.00 -12.79
CA SER A 219 -2.35 22.85 -13.78
C SER A 219 -2.06 22.04 -15.04
N HIS A 220 -2.04 22.71 -16.19
CA HIS A 220 -1.57 22.09 -17.42
C HIS A 220 -0.12 21.59 -17.25
N CYS A 221 0.23 20.45 -17.85
CA CYS A 221 1.55 19.83 -17.68
C CYS A 221 2.71 20.75 -18.09
N ASP A 222 2.46 21.74 -18.95
CA ASP A 222 3.43 22.77 -19.34
C ASP A 222 3.95 23.56 -18.14
N ALA A 223 3.18 23.70 -17.05
CA ALA A 223 3.65 24.36 -15.84
C ALA A 223 4.92 23.70 -15.28
N VAL A 224 5.03 22.37 -15.40
CA VAL A 224 6.22 21.61 -15.01
C VAL A 224 7.39 21.94 -15.94
N ALA A 225 7.16 21.98 -17.25
CA ALA A 225 8.18 22.34 -18.23
C ALA A 225 8.70 23.77 -18.03
N VAL A 226 7.80 24.72 -17.76
CA VAL A 226 8.14 26.12 -17.47
C VAL A 226 9.04 26.23 -16.24
N GLU A 227 8.70 25.52 -15.15
CA GLU A 227 9.53 25.56 -13.94
C GLU A 227 10.90 24.90 -14.16
N ILE A 228 10.96 23.77 -14.89
CA ILE A 228 12.24 23.13 -15.26
C ILE A 228 13.13 24.11 -16.04
N LEU A 229 12.56 24.79 -17.05
CA LEU A 229 13.30 25.76 -17.86
C LEU A 229 13.74 26.98 -17.03
N LYS A 230 12.91 27.45 -16.11
CA LYS A 230 13.24 28.53 -15.17
C LYS A 230 14.43 28.13 -14.28
N VAL A 231 14.34 26.99 -13.58
CA VAL A 231 15.43 26.51 -12.71
C VAL A 231 16.71 26.29 -13.51
N LYS A 232 16.63 25.80 -14.76
CA LYS A 232 17.82 25.62 -15.61
C LYS A 232 18.46 26.95 -16.03
N ARG A 233 17.68 28.02 -16.21
CA ARG A 233 18.23 29.37 -16.46
C ARG A 233 18.89 29.94 -15.22
N GLU A 234 18.27 29.77 -14.05
CA GLU A 234 18.79 30.28 -12.77
C GLU A 234 20.03 29.50 -12.30
N GLN A 235 20.10 28.19 -12.59
CA GLN A 235 21.23 27.32 -12.27
C GLN A 235 21.66 26.48 -13.47
N PRO A 236 22.42 27.06 -14.42
CA PRO A 236 22.79 26.41 -15.68
C PRO A 236 23.54 25.08 -15.50
N ASN A 237 24.36 24.98 -14.46
CA ASN A 237 25.19 23.81 -14.19
C ASN A 237 24.52 22.78 -13.26
N ALA A 238 23.35 23.09 -12.71
CA ALA A 238 22.62 22.15 -11.87
C ALA A 238 21.92 21.08 -12.72
N THR A 239 21.88 19.85 -12.20
CA THR A 239 21.00 18.81 -12.70
C THR A 239 19.61 19.02 -12.09
N VAL A 240 18.65 19.43 -12.91
CA VAL A 240 17.24 19.47 -12.51
C VAL A 240 16.73 18.04 -12.45
N LYS A 241 16.16 17.66 -11.31
CA LYS A 241 15.54 16.35 -11.10
C LYS A 241 14.07 16.54 -10.81
N ILE A 242 13.23 15.73 -11.44
CA ILE A 242 11.82 15.65 -11.09
C ILE A 242 11.72 14.75 -9.87
N MET A 243 11.08 15.25 -8.82
CA MET A 243 10.71 14.45 -7.66
C MET A 243 9.42 13.70 -8.04
N ALA A 244 9.55 12.41 -8.27
CA ALA A 244 8.46 11.49 -8.62
C ALA A 244 8.13 10.60 -7.41
#